data_AF-A0AAU3TJA9-F1
#
_entry.id   AF-A0AAU3TJA9-F1
#
_cell.length_a   1.000
_cell.length_b   1.000
_cell.length_c   1.000
_cell.angle_alpha   90.00
_cell.angle_beta   90.00
_cell.angle_gamma   90.00
#
_symmetry.space_group_name_H-M   'P 1'
#
loop_
_entity.id
_entity.type
_entity.pdbx_description
1 polymer ?
#
loop_
_entity_poly.entity_id
_entity_poly.type
_entity_poly.pdbx_seq_one_letter_code
_entity_poly.pdbx_strand_id
1 'polypeptide(L)'
;MRLFRRLAATVAALALPVAGLVALAGPAEAAASATATYTKVSDWGTGFEGKWTVKNTGTTTLTSWTVEWDYPSGTTVTSAWDATVTSSGAHWTGKNVGWNGTLAPGATISFGFNGAGPGAPSGCKVNGGSCDGGTTPTDSPPSAPGTPTASGVTDTSLTIGWAAATDDKGVKNYDVYRGGTKVATVTGTSWTDSGLTKGTTYTYGVIARDTADQSGPASGSLSVTTTGGGTTPPDPGGKVKLGYFTDWGVYQRNYHVKNLVTSGSAAKITHINYAFGNVQGGKCTIGDSYADYDKAYTADQSVDGVADTWDQPLRGNFNQLRKLKAKYPNIKVLWSFGGWTWSGGFGQAAANPAAFADSCYSLVEDPRWADVFDGIDIDWEYPNACGLSCDTSGAASLKNVLSALRTKFGGSNLVTAAISADGSNGGKLDLADYAGASPYVDFYNVMTYDFFGAWDAKGPTAPHSPLTSYAGIPIAGFNSEAAITKLKGKGIAGSKLNLGIGFYGRGWTGVTQDAPGGTATGPAPGTYEQGIEDYKVLKGSCPANGTVAGTAYAKCGSNWWSYDTPATIAGKMNWTKQQGLRGAFFWEFSGDTANGELAQAIHTGLQ
;
A
#
# COMPACT_ATOMS: atom_id res chain seq x y z
N MET A 1 34.77 -7.00 63.21
CA MET A 1 35.35 -5.65 63.40
C MET A 1 34.19 -4.65 63.58
N ARG A 2 34.37 -3.59 64.38
CA ARG A 2 33.39 -2.60 64.93
C ARG A 2 32.18 -2.24 64.01
N LEU A 3 30.90 -2.31 64.47
CA LEU A 3 30.04 -1.27 65.15
C LEU A 3 29.76 0.00 64.30
N PHE A 4 28.58 0.67 64.23
CA PHE A 4 27.22 0.66 64.88
C PHE A 4 26.10 0.80 63.79
N ARG A 5 24.75 0.71 63.94
CA ARG A 5 23.72 0.55 65.03
C ARG A 5 23.00 1.81 65.62
N ARG A 6 21.94 2.31 64.95
CA ARG A 6 20.81 3.22 65.38
C ARG A 6 19.58 2.95 64.46
N LEU A 7 18.28 2.90 64.81
CA LEU A 7 17.35 3.70 65.66
C LEU A 7 17.02 5.12 65.15
N ALA A 8 15.80 5.68 65.28
CA ALA A 8 14.40 5.19 65.39
C ALA A 8 13.44 6.42 65.57
N ALA A 9 12.15 6.31 65.20
CA ALA A 9 11.09 7.32 65.43
C ALA A 9 11.28 8.66 64.64
N THR A 10 10.30 9.56 64.47
CA THR A 10 9.06 9.84 65.24
C THR A 10 7.77 9.97 64.40
N VAL A 11 6.63 9.96 65.11
CA VAL A 11 5.25 10.16 64.61
C VAL A 11 4.73 11.50 65.14
N ALA A 12 3.92 12.22 64.36
CA ALA A 12 3.00 13.24 64.85
C ALA A 12 1.77 13.34 63.93
N ALA A 13 0.56 13.16 64.49
CA ALA A 13 -0.71 13.28 63.79
C ALA A 13 -1.81 13.72 64.77
N LEU A 14 -2.94 14.20 64.22
CA LEU A 14 -4.13 14.76 64.88
C LEU A 14 -3.98 16.12 65.60
N ALA A 15 -4.74 17.09 65.09
CA ALA A 15 -5.71 17.86 65.89
C ALA A 15 -6.89 18.27 64.98
N LEU A 16 -8.13 18.20 65.50
CA LEU A 16 -9.36 18.69 64.85
C LEU A 16 -9.72 20.07 65.41
N PRO A 17 -10.62 20.82 64.74
CA PRO A 17 -11.99 20.84 65.26
C PRO A 17 -13.09 20.72 64.20
N VAL A 18 -14.29 20.33 64.63
CA VAL A 18 -15.51 20.24 63.81
C VAL A 18 -16.43 21.42 64.11
N ALA A 19 -16.65 22.29 63.12
CA ALA A 19 -17.81 23.17 62.97
C ALA A 19 -17.76 23.83 61.58
N GLY A 20 -18.84 23.99 60.82
CA GLY A 20 -20.18 23.43 61.00
C GLY A 20 -21.18 24.11 60.06
N LEU A 21 -21.94 23.33 59.30
CA LEU A 21 -23.11 23.82 58.56
C LEU A 21 -24.17 22.72 58.51
N VAL A 22 -25.43 23.10 58.72
CA VAL A 22 -26.53 22.18 59.04
C VAL A 22 -27.13 21.58 57.77
N ALA A 23 -27.64 20.36 57.89
CA ALA A 23 -28.26 19.64 56.79
C ALA A 23 -29.52 20.34 56.26
N LEU A 24 -29.67 20.31 54.94
CA LEU A 24 -30.97 20.09 54.29
C LEU A 24 -30.78 19.15 53.09
N ALA A 25 -30.38 17.91 53.39
CA ALA A 25 -30.58 16.79 52.47
C ALA A 25 -32.08 16.44 52.45
N GLY A 26 -32.87 17.28 51.78
CA GLY A 26 -34.19 16.85 51.30
C GLY A 26 -34.01 15.65 50.36
N PRO A 27 -34.99 14.74 50.25
CA PRO A 27 -34.90 13.67 49.28
C PRO A 27 -34.76 14.30 47.89
N ALA A 28 -33.75 13.85 47.14
CA ALA A 28 -33.78 14.02 45.69
C ALA A 28 -34.91 13.13 45.18
N GLU A 29 -36.12 13.68 45.09
CA GLU A 29 -37.22 13.02 44.39
C GLU A 29 -36.75 12.75 42.97
N ALA A 30 -36.55 11.47 42.64
CA ALA A 30 -36.28 11.06 41.27
C ALA A 30 -37.48 11.50 40.44
N ALA A 31 -37.30 12.54 39.63
CA ALA A 31 -38.36 13.19 38.88
C ALA A 31 -39.15 12.13 38.10
N ALA A 32 -40.35 11.82 38.59
CA ALA A 32 -41.12 10.70 38.10
C ALA A 32 -41.57 11.02 36.67
N SER A 33 -40.87 10.43 35.70
CA SER A 33 -41.00 10.78 34.30
C SER A 33 -42.46 10.64 33.86
N ALA A 34 -43.00 11.74 33.38
CA ALA A 34 -44.35 11.86 32.89
C ALA A 34 -44.31 12.59 31.54
N THR A 35 -45.31 12.35 30.71
CA THR A 35 -45.56 13.14 29.50
C THR A 35 -46.95 13.76 29.58
N ALA A 36 -47.16 14.86 28.86
CA ALA A 36 -48.48 15.45 28.66
C ALA A 36 -48.64 15.83 27.18
N THR A 37 -49.71 15.36 26.54
CA THR A 37 -49.96 15.59 25.12
C THR A 37 -51.22 16.43 24.92
N TYR A 38 -51.13 17.48 24.11
CA TYR A 38 -52.27 18.33 23.76
C TYR A 38 -53.03 17.76 22.57
N THR A 39 -54.35 17.99 22.54
CA THR A 39 -55.18 17.80 21.36
C THR A 39 -56.26 18.88 21.35
N LYS A 40 -56.40 19.63 20.26
CA LYS A 40 -57.62 20.40 20.00
C LYS A 40 -58.69 19.41 19.52
N VAL A 41 -59.71 19.18 20.34
CA VAL A 41 -60.75 18.15 20.10
C VAL A 41 -61.80 18.64 19.11
N SER A 42 -62.17 19.93 19.19
CA SER A 42 -63.02 20.61 18.22
C SER A 42 -62.66 22.09 18.12
N ASP A 43 -62.96 22.72 16.99
CA ASP A 43 -62.74 24.14 16.73
C ASP A 43 -63.99 24.72 16.05
N TRP A 44 -64.48 25.86 16.55
CA TRP A 44 -65.63 26.59 15.98
C TRP A 44 -65.28 28.07 15.68
N GLY A 45 -63.99 28.36 15.47
CA GLY A 45 -63.46 29.63 14.98
C GLY A 45 -63.41 30.77 16.01
N THR A 46 -64.43 30.91 16.85
CA THR A 46 -64.45 31.84 17.99
C THR A 46 -63.95 31.21 19.28
N GLY A 47 -63.94 29.88 19.34
CA GLY A 47 -63.43 29.08 20.45
C GLY A 47 -63.19 27.64 20.05
N PHE A 48 -62.71 26.84 21.00
CA PHE A 48 -62.28 25.46 20.77
C PHE A 48 -62.41 24.61 22.03
N GLU A 49 -62.47 23.29 21.86
CA GLU A 49 -62.24 22.33 22.96
C GLU A 49 -60.77 21.90 22.92
N GLY A 50 -60.06 22.08 24.03
CA GLY A 50 -58.71 21.60 24.25
C GLY A 50 -58.68 20.45 25.26
N LYS A 51 -57.81 19.46 25.03
CA LYS A 51 -57.60 18.33 25.94
C LYS A 51 -56.12 18.10 26.16
N TRP A 52 -55.72 17.95 27.42
CA TRP A 52 -54.41 17.44 27.81
C TRP A 52 -54.54 15.97 28.22
N THR A 53 -53.57 15.13 27.85
CA THR A 53 -53.48 13.73 28.28
C THR A 53 -52.13 13.49 28.92
N VAL A 54 -52.13 13.30 30.24
CA VAL A 54 -50.96 12.98 31.06
C VAL A 54 -50.73 11.48 31.07
N LYS A 55 -49.47 11.05 30.91
CA LYS A 55 -49.04 9.66 31.04
C LYS A 55 -47.93 9.56 32.07
N ASN A 56 -48.00 8.59 32.96
CA ASN A 56 -46.84 8.16 33.74
C ASN A 56 -45.95 7.26 32.86
N THR A 57 -44.73 7.70 32.55
CA THR A 57 -43.74 6.91 31.80
C THR A 57 -42.64 6.32 32.70
N GLY A 58 -42.66 6.66 34.00
CA GLY A 58 -41.72 6.15 35.00
C GLY A 58 -42.10 4.79 35.58
N THR A 59 -41.26 4.31 36.50
CA THR A 59 -41.38 3.01 37.18
C THR A 59 -42.08 3.08 38.53
N THR A 60 -42.36 4.28 39.05
CA THR A 60 -43.05 4.55 40.32
C THR A 60 -44.44 5.14 40.06
N THR A 61 -45.36 5.00 41.02
CA THR A 61 -46.71 5.59 40.92
C THR A 61 -46.65 7.08 41.23
N LEU A 62 -47.17 7.93 40.32
CA LEU A 62 -47.42 9.34 40.60
C LEU A 62 -48.55 9.45 41.63
N THR A 63 -48.41 10.33 42.62
CA THR A 63 -49.45 10.66 43.60
C THR A 63 -50.28 11.89 43.21
N SER A 64 -49.72 12.75 42.37
CA SER A 64 -50.34 13.97 41.83
C SER A 64 -49.74 14.33 40.46
N TRP A 65 -50.46 15.13 39.68
CA TRP A 65 -49.93 15.74 38.46
C TRP A 65 -50.38 17.19 38.29
N THR A 66 -49.50 17.98 37.67
CA THR A 66 -49.74 19.37 37.26
C THR A 66 -49.18 19.56 35.85
N VAL A 67 -49.96 20.16 34.95
CA VAL A 67 -49.54 20.55 33.60
C VAL A 67 -49.53 22.08 33.52
N GLU A 68 -48.44 22.66 33.07
CA GLU A 68 -48.25 24.09 32.86
C GLU A 68 -48.07 24.37 31.37
N TRP A 69 -48.61 25.47 30.83
CA TRP A 69 -48.40 25.89 29.44
C TRP A 69 -48.66 27.38 29.25
N ASP A 70 -48.14 27.96 28.18
CA ASP A 70 -48.40 29.35 27.77
C ASP A 70 -49.36 29.41 26.58
N TYR A 71 -50.18 30.48 26.52
CA TYR A 71 -50.99 30.84 25.35
C TYR A 71 -50.60 32.24 24.85
N PRO A 72 -50.65 32.51 23.51
CA PRO A 72 -50.41 33.85 22.98
C PRO A 72 -51.56 34.80 23.35
N SER A 73 -51.27 36.11 23.36
CA SER A 73 -52.26 37.15 23.67
C SER A 73 -53.52 37.01 22.81
N GLY A 74 -54.68 37.22 23.44
CA GLY A 74 -56.00 37.00 22.82
C GLY A 74 -56.48 35.54 22.83
N THR A 75 -55.77 34.62 23.50
CA THR A 75 -56.21 33.22 23.70
C THR A 75 -56.34 32.90 25.20
N THR A 76 -57.47 32.32 25.61
CA THR A 76 -57.79 32.04 27.03
C THR A 76 -58.54 30.72 27.20
N VAL A 77 -58.51 30.15 28.41
CA VAL A 77 -59.45 29.10 28.85
C VAL A 77 -60.67 29.75 29.51
N THR A 78 -61.86 29.23 29.22
CA THR A 78 -63.15 29.76 29.69
C THR A 78 -63.85 28.84 30.69
N SER A 79 -63.64 27.53 30.59
CA SER A 79 -64.17 26.50 31.49
C SER A 79 -63.33 25.23 31.36
N ALA A 80 -63.23 24.43 32.43
CA ALA A 80 -62.45 23.19 32.46
C ALA A 80 -63.13 22.10 33.29
N TRP A 81 -62.82 20.84 33.00
CA TRP A 81 -63.27 19.65 33.72
C TRP A 81 -62.09 18.69 33.94
N ASP A 82 -62.22 17.82 34.94
CA ASP A 82 -61.21 16.85 35.41
C ASP A 82 -59.85 17.44 35.85
N ALA A 83 -59.70 18.76 35.85
CA ALA A 83 -58.59 19.50 36.43
C ALA A 83 -59.09 20.81 37.07
N THR A 84 -58.38 21.29 38.10
CA THR A 84 -58.43 22.70 38.48
C THR A 84 -57.49 23.48 37.57
N VAL A 85 -58.04 24.32 36.69
CA VAL A 85 -57.28 25.15 35.75
C VAL A 85 -57.28 26.61 36.21
N THR A 86 -56.10 27.21 36.29
CA THR A 86 -55.85 28.60 36.72
C THR A 86 -54.86 29.30 35.80
N SER A 87 -54.84 30.64 35.78
CA SER A 87 -53.92 31.43 34.95
C SER A 87 -53.23 32.56 35.70
N SER A 88 -52.03 32.91 35.24
CA SER A 88 -51.31 34.15 35.58
C SER A 88 -50.88 34.86 34.29
N GLY A 89 -51.75 35.71 33.76
CA GLY A 89 -51.54 36.37 32.47
C GLY A 89 -51.64 35.38 31.31
N ALA A 90 -50.56 35.24 30.54
CA ALA A 90 -50.46 34.30 29.43
C ALA A 90 -50.22 32.84 29.87
N HIS A 91 -49.77 32.63 31.11
CA HIS A 91 -49.41 31.33 31.65
C HIS A 91 -50.63 30.64 32.28
N TRP A 92 -50.77 29.34 32.03
CA TRP A 92 -51.87 28.48 32.47
C TRP A 92 -51.36 27.24 33.19
N THR A 93 -52.09 26.81 34.21
CA THR A 93 -51.74 25.66 35.05
C THR A 93 -52.99 24.83 35.29
N GLY A 94 -52.98 23.56 34.87
CA GLY A 94 -54.01 22.56 35.12
C GLY A 94 -53.52 21.49 36.09
N LYS A 95 -54.12 21.41 37.28
CA LYS A 95 -53.76 20.47 38.35
C LYS A 95 -54.83 19.41 38.56
N ASN A 96 -54.41 18.20 38.94
CA ASN A 96 -55.31 17.09 39.25
C ASN A 96 -56.36 17.47 40.30
N VAL A 97 -57.54 16.86 40.19
CA VAL A 97 -58.58 16.88 41.23
C VAL A 97 -58.43 15.68 42.17
N GLY A 98 -59.21 15.64 43.25
CA GLY A 98 -59.01 14.70 44.36
C GLY A 98 -59.14 13.21 44.03
N TRP A 99 -59.74 12.84 42.88
CA TRP A 99 -59.95 11.45 42.48
C TRP A 99 -59.02 10.97 41.35
N ASN A 100 -58.26 11.85 40.69
CA ASN A 100 -57.45 11.49 39.50
C ASN A 100 -55.96 11.83 39.58
N GLY A 101 -55.45 12.24 40.73
CA GLY A 101 -54.01 12.52 40.92
C GLY A 101 -53.11 11.29 40.89
N THR A 102 -53.61 10.14 41.33
CA THR A 102 -52.81 8.91 41.43
C THR A 102 -52.75 8.18 40.09
N LEU A 103 -51.54 7.98 39.55
CA LEU A 103 -51.32 7.40 38.22
C LEU A 103 -50.19 6.36 38.25
N ALA A 104 -50.55 5.08 38.12
CA ALA A 104 -49.60 3.96 38.13
C ALA A 104 -48.64 3.98 36.91
N PRO A 105 -47.48 3.31 36.97
CA PRO A 105 -46.56 3.16 35.83
C PRO A 105 -47.27 2.78 34.52
N GLY A 106 -47.02 3.53 33.46
CA GLY A 106 -47.63 3.34 32.14
C GLY A 106 -49.07 3.85 31.97
N ALA A 107 -49.78 4.19 33.06
CA ALA A 107 -51.17 4.62 33.01
C ALA A 107 -51.32 6.05 32.47
N THR A 108 -52.54 6.38 32.00
CA THR A 108 -52.90 7.66 31.38
C THR A 108 -54.15 8.26 31.99
N ILE A 109 -54.24 9.58 32.02
CA ILE A 109 -55.40 10.37 32.43
C ILE A 109 -55.52 11.60 31.53
N SER A 110 -56.73 12.06 31.24
CA SER A 110 -56.96 13.29 30.48
C SER A 110 -57.75 14.30 31.31
N PHE A 111 -57.58 15.57 30.97
CA PHE A 111 -58.50 16.64 31.37
C PHE A 111 -58.83 17.53 30.17
N GLY A 112 -60.03 18.11 30.16
CA GLY A 112 -60.54 18.90 29.05
C GLY A 112 -60.95 20.30 29.45
N PHE A 113 -61.01 21.21 28.47
CA PHE A 113 -61.38 22.60 28.68
C PHE A 113 -61.89 23.26 27.39
N ASN A 114 -62.79 24.24 27.54
CA ASN A 114 -63.17 25.13 26.44
C ASN A 114 -62.30 26.39 26.47
N GLY A 115 -61.75 26.77 25.31
CA GLY A 115 -60.99 28.01 25.13
C GLY A 115 -61.64 28.98 24.13
N ALA A 116 -61.19 30.22 24.17
CA ALA A 116 -61.52 31.27 23.21
C ALA A 116 -60.23 31.82 22.59
N GLY A 117 -60.28 32.22 21.32
CA GLY A 117 -59.12 32.74 20.57
C GLY A 117 -58.35 31.69 19.75
N PRO A 118 -57.42 32.13 18.87
CA PRO A 118 -56.84 31.28 17.83
C PRO A 118 -55.58 30.49 18.25
N GLY A 119 -55.01 30.76 19.43
CA GLY A 119 -53.70 30.26 19.82
C GLY A 119 -53.61 28.75 20.05
N ALA A 120 -52.43 28.19 19.78
CA ALA A 120 -52.01 26.87 20.26
C ALA A 120 -51.19 27.03 21.56
N PRO A 121 -51.19 26.03 22.46
CA PRO A 121 -50.39 26.08 23.67
C PRO A 121 -48.90 25.85 23.38
N SER A 122 -48.02 26.50 24.13
CA SER A 122 -46.56 26.37 24.05
C SER A 122 -45.93 26.24 25.44
N GLY A 123 -44.60 26.06 25.52
CA GLY A 123 -43.86 26.11 26.80
C GLY A 123 -44.20 24.98 27.79
N CYS A 124 -44.83 23.90 27.32
CA CYS A 124 -45.51 22.93 28.18
C CYS A 124 -44.57 22.21 29.14
N LYS A 125 -44.96 22.16 30.43
CA LYS A 125 -44.33 21.32 31.46
C LYS A 125 -45.34 20.39 32.12
N VAL A 126 -44.86 19.24 32.59
CA VAL A 126 -45.61 18.32 33.45
C VAL A 126 -44.77 18.00 34.68
N ASN A 127 -45.32 18.29 35.88
CA ASN A 127 -44.59 18.22 37.16
C ASN A 127 -43.23 18.95 37.12
N GLY A 128 -43.14 20.08 36.42
CA GLY A 128 -41.91 20.86 36.22
C GLY A 128 -40.94 20.33 35.15
N GLY A 129 -41.06 19.07 34.70
CA GLY A 129 -40.33 18.51 33.56
C GLY A 129 -40.97 18.86 32.21
N SER A 130 -40.34 18.54 31.08
CA SER A 130 -40.92 18.81 29.75
C SER A 130 -42.09 17.87 29.44
N CYS A 131 -43.12 18.37 28.75
CA CYS A 131 -44.31 17.58 28.41
C CYS A 131 -44.08 16.42 27.44
N ASP A 132 -42.98 16.40 26.68
CA ASP A 132 -42.56 15.24 25.88
C ASP A 132 -41.89 14.13 26.73
N GLY A 133 -41.64 14.38 28.01
CA GLY A 133 -40.90 13.48 28.90
C GLY A 133 -39.39 13.58 28.77
N GLY A 134 -38.89 14.50 27.94
CA GLY A 134 -37.50 14.90 27.95
C GLY A 134 -37.15 15.71 29.20
N THR A 135 -35.86 15.81 29.49
CA THR A 135 -35.34 17.02 30.12
C THR A 135 -35.56 18.21 29.17
N THR A 136 -35.63 19.43 29.71
CA THR A 136 -35.56 20.67 28.90
C THR A 136 -34.47 20.56 27.82
N PRO A 137 -34.70 21.01 26.56
CA PRO A 137 -33.77 20.80 25.46
C PRO A 137 -32.32 21.21 25.76
N THR A 138 -31.53 20.23 26.19
CA THR A 138 -30.09 20.32 26.30
C THR A 138 -29.51 20.19 24.91
N ASP A 139 -28.64 21.13 24.52
CA ASP A 139 -27.75 20.99 23.37
C ASP A 139 -27.10 19.59 23.46
N SER A 140 -27.24 18.76 22.43
CA SER A 140 -26.83 17.35 22.49
C SER A 140 -25.46 17.20 21.83
N PRO A 141 -24.44 16.64 22.52
CA PRO A 141 -23.08 16.57 21.97
C PRO A 141 -23.05 15.95 20.57
N PRO A 142 -22.25 16.49 19.65
CA PRO A 142 -22.32 16.13 18.23
C PRO A 142 -21.99 14.67 17.96
N SER A 143 -22.44 14.17 16.82
CA SER A 143 -22.05 12.83 16.36
C SER A 143 -20.53 12.72 16.20
N ALA A 144 -20.02 11.48 16.17
CA ALA A 144 -18.68 11.25 15.66
C ALA A 144 -18.55 11.81 14.23
N PRO A 145 -17.42 12.47 13.87
CA PRO A 145 -17.07 12.72 12.48
C PRO A 145 -16.83 11.40 11.74
N GLY A 146 -16.84 11.43 10.40
CA GLY A 146 -16.40 10.29 9.60
C GLY A 146 -14.93 9.92 9.87
N THR A 147 -14.58 8.64 9.71
CA THR A 147 -13.17 8.19 9.71
C THR A 147 -12.36 9.05 8.73
N PRO A 148 -11.25 9.69 9.13
CA PRO A 148 -10.48 10.54 8.25
C PRO A 148 -9.86 9.77 7.09
N THR A 149 -9.64 10.48 5.98
CA THR A 149 -8.89 10.03 4.80
C THR A 149 -7.69 10.93 4.59
N ALA A 150 -6.62 10.42 3.97
CA ALA A 150 -5.41 11.19 3.67
C ALA A 150 -5.30 11.54 2.18
N SER A 151 -4.79 12.74 1.89
CA SER A 151 -4.41 13.22 0.56
C SER A 151 -3.15 14.10 0.66
N GLY A 152 -2.50 14.38 -0.47
CA GLY A 152 -1.33 15.28 -0.51
C GLY A 152 -0.18 14.88 0.41
N VAL A 153 0.05 13.57 0.61
CA VAL A 153 1.07 13.04 1.52
C VAL A 153 2.47 13.28 0.95
N THR A 154 3.25 14.11 1.63
CA THR A 154 4.67 14.38 1.33
C THR A 154 5.58 13.73 2.38
N ASP A 155 6.87 14.07 2.39
CA ASP A 155 7.82 13.63 3.41
C ASP A 155 7.68 14.41 4.72
N THR A 156 7.05 15.58 4.69
CA THR A 156 7.02 16.56 5.78
C THR A 156 5.63 17.15 6.04
N SER A 157 4.62 16.76 5.27
CA SER A 157 3.22 17.18 5.41
C SER A 157 2.24 16.12 4.90
N LEU A 158 0.98 16.25 5.28
CA LEU A 158 -0.16 15.56 4.66
C LEU A 158 -1.46 16.29 4.95
N THR A 159 -2.46 16.16 4.08
CA THR A 159 -3.81 16.67 4.33
C THR A 159 -4.71 15.52 4.77
N ILE A 160 -5.46 15.72 5.85
CA ILE A 160 -6.57 14.85 6.25
C ILE A 160 -7.91 15.53 5.96
N GLY A 161 -8.90 14.74 5.56
CA GLY A 161 -10.29 15.16 5.37
C GLY A 161 -11.28 14.12 5.88
N TRP A 162 -12.44 14.56 6.36
CA TRP A 162 -13.47 13.70 6.98
C TRP A 162 -14.88 14.10 6.55
N ALA A 163 -15.84 13.19 6.74
CA ALA A 163 -17.26 13.55 6.66
C ALA A 163 -17.67 14.35 7.90
N ALA A 164 -18.51 15.38 7.71
CA ALA A 164 -18.99 16.24 8.79
C ALA A 164 -19.73 15.44 9.89
N ALA A 165 -19.63 15.92 11.12
CA ALA A 165 -20.53 15.49 12.19
C ALA A 165 -21.91 16.17 12.05
N THR A 166 -22.91 15.60 12.71
CA THR A 166 -24.28 16.11 12.81
C THR A 166 -24.60 16.48 14.25
N ASP A 167 -25.44 17.49 14.45
CA ASP A 167 -25.66 18.17 15.72
C ASP A 167 -27.03 18.88 15.71
N ASP A 168 -27.65 19.11 16.87
CA ASP A 168 -29.00 19.72 16.96
C ASP A 168 -29.02 21.24 17.22
N LYS A 169 -27.85 21.88 17.38
CA LYS A 169 -27.67 23.34 17.42
C LYS A 169 -26.62 23.86 16.44
N GLY A 170 -25.59 23.07 16.16
CA GLY A 170 -24.63 23.24 15.07
C GLY A 170 -23.19 22.95 15.47
N VAL A 171 -22.46 22.21 14.63
CA VAL A 171 -21.02 21.97 14.84
C VAL A 171 -20.23 23.27 14.69
N LYS A 172 -19.58 23.70 15.77
CA LYS A 172 -18.77 24.92 15.89
C LYS A 172 -17.35 24.72 15.34
N ASN A 173 -16.72 23.58 15.65
CA ASN A 173 -15.40 23.21 15.14
C ASN A 173 -15.10 21.70 15.35
N TYR A 174 -13.94 21.29 14.86
CA TYR A 174 -13.36 19.96 14.97
C TYR A 174 -11.98 20.03 15.64
N ASP A 175 -11.79 19.23 16.68
CA ASP A 175 -10.51 19.01 17.33
C ASP A 175 -9.78 17.82 16.67
N VAL A 176 -8.58 18.07 16.13
CA VAL A 176 -7.77 17.08 15.41
C VAL A 176 -6.68 16.53 16.33
N TYR A 177 -6.61 15.21 16.42
CA TYR A 177 -5.64 14.47 17.25
C TYR A 177 -4.64 13.70 16.39
N ARG A 178 -3.37 13.71 16.80
CA ARG A 178 -2.27 12.94 16.23
C ARG A 178 -1.57 12.15 17.34
N GLY A 179 -1.60 10.82 17.26
CA GLY A 179 -1.03 9.94 18.29
C GLY A 179 -1.68 10.10 19.67
N GLY A 180 -2.95 10.51 19.73
CA GLY A 180 -3.68 10.81 20.97
C GLY A 180 -3.51 12.24 21.50
N THR A 181 -2.60 13.04 20.96
CA THR A 181 -2.39 14.45 21.33
C THR A 181 -3.17 15.36 20.39
N LYS A 182 -3.92 16.35 20.91
CA LYS A 182 -4.55 17.38 20.05
C LYS A 182 -3.48 18.24 19.39
N VAL A 183 -3.54 18.38 18.07
CA VAL A 183 -2.59 19.15 17.25
C VAL A 183 -3.21 20.37 16.56
N ALA A 184 -4.53 20.37 16.33
CA ALA A 184 -5.23 21.52 15.76
C ALA A 184 -6.71 21.56 16.19
N THR A 185 -7.32 22.74 16.01
CA THR A 185 -8.78 22.94 16.06
C THR A 185 -9.16 23.71 14.79
N VAL A 186 -10.12 23.21 14.01
CA VAL A 186 -10.50 23.78 12.69
C VAL A 186 -12.02 23.85 12.51
N THR A 187 -12.50 24.81 11.73
CA THR A 187 -13.94 24.97 11.41
C THR A 187 -14.39 24.19 10.19
N GLY A 188 -13.46 23.87 9.27
CA GLY A 188 -13.72 23.03 8.10
C GLY A 188 -13.51 21.53 8.35
N THR A 189 -13.91 20.69 7.40
CA THR A 189 -13.78 19.22 7.46
C THR A 189 -12.48 18.68 6.84
N SER A 190 -11.44 19.51 6.77
CA SER A 190 -10.10 19.12 6.33
C SER A 190 -9.02 19.98 7.00
N TRP A 191 -7.83 19.41 7.21
CA TRP A 191 -6.68 20.10 7.76
C TRP A 191 -5.37 19.55 7.18
N THR A 192 -4.38 20.42 6.93
CA THR A 192 -3.05 20.03 6.49
C THR A 192 -2.08 20.05 7.67
N ASP A 193 -1.57 18.88 8.02
CA ASP A 193 -0.48 18.72 8.97
C ASP A 193 0.87 18.98 8.29
N SER A 194 1.82 19.56 9.00
CA SER A 194 3.13 19.96 8.46
C SER A 194 4.22 19.96 9.54
N GLY A 195 5.48 19.92 9.11
CA GLY A 195 6.63 19.70 10.01
C GLY A 195 6.71 18.24 10.49
N LEU A 196 6.11 17.31 9.76
CA LEU A 196 6.18 15.88 10.04
C LEU A 196 7.58 15.33 9.77
N THR A 197 7.98 14.30 10.49
CA THR A 197 9.15 13.47 10.16
C THR A 197 8.82 12.51 9.01
N LYS A 198 9.73 12.42 8.03
CA LYS A 198 9.65 11.50 6.88
C LYS A 198 9.61 10.04 7.30
N GLY A 199 8.83 9.22 6.59
CA GLY A 199 8.64 7.80 6.87
C GLY A 199 7.98 7.42 8.19
N THR A 200 7.56 8.39 8.99
CA THR A 200 6.92 8.12 10.27
C THR A 200 5.44 7.82 10.02
N THR A 201 4.95 6.73 10.60
CA THR A 201 3.53 6.42 10.58
C THR A 201 2.83 7.22 11.67
N TYR A 202 2.04 8.20 11.25
CA TYR A 202 1.18 8.98 12.13
C TYR A 202 -0.22 8.36 12.17
N THR A 203 -0.89 8.53 13.29
CA THR A 203 -2.25 8.03 13.49
C THR A 203 -3.15 9.17 13.95
N TYR A 204 -4.24 9.39 13.23
CA TYR A 204 -5.13 10.54 13.37
C TYR A 204 -6.54 10.13 13.78
N GLY A 205 -7.20 11.01 14.54
CA GLY A 205 -8.62 10.95 14.87
C GLY A 205 -9.16 12.37 15.05
N VAL A 206 -10.48 12.55 14.98
CA VAL A 206 -11.12 13.85 15.04
C VAL A 206 -12.33 13.79 15.97
N ILE A 207 -12.54 14.84 16.77
CA ILE A 207 -13.71 15.03 17.64
C ILE A 207 -14.46 16.29 17.17
N ALA A 208 -15.78 16.23 17.07
CA ALA A 208 -16.62 17.40 16.81
C ALA A 208 -16.98 18.12 18.13
N ARG A 209 -17.26 19.43 18.01
CA ARG A 209 -17.66 20.31 19.11
C ARG A 209 -18.77 21.25 18.65
N ASP A 210 -19.83 21.34 19.43
CA ASP A 210 -21.06 22.13 19.21
C ASP A 210 -20.93 23.61 19.62
N THR A 211 -22.01 24.36 19.44
CA THR A 211 -22.15 25.75 19.86
C THR A 211 -22.05 25.97 21.38
N ALA A 212 -22.47 25.01 22.20
CA ALA A 212 -22.41 25.05 23.66
C ALA A 212 -21.06 24.57 24.25
N ASP A 213 -20.05 24.32 23.40
CA ASP A 213 -18.71 23.86 23.80
C ASP A 213 -18.67 22.44 24.42
N GLN A 214 -19.63 21.59 24.11
CA GLN A 214 -19.60 20.16 24.45
C GLN A 214 -18.80 19.42 23.35
N SER A 215 -18.55 18.11 23.53
CA SER A 215 -17.71 17.34 22.61
C SER A 215 -18.30 15.96 22.33
N GLY A 216 -18.36 15.64 21.04
CA GLY A 216 -18.84 14.35 20.56
C GLY A 216 -17.85 13.20 20.75
N PRO A 217 -18.23 11.97 20.37
CA PRO A 217 -17.31 10.84 20.27
C PRO A 217 -16.21 11.09 19.22
N ALA A 218 -15.08 10.41 19.37
CA ALA A 218 -14.03 10.42 18.35
C ALA A 218 -14.43 9.64 17.09
N SER A 219 -13.96 10.09 15.94
CA SER A 219 -14.05 9.37 14.68
C SER A 219 -13.19 8.10 14.66
N GLY A 220 -13.40 7.25 13.65
CA GLY A 220 -12.53 6.09 13.41
C GLY A 220 -11.09 6.53 13.11
N SER A 221 -10.12 5.70 13.48
CA SER A 221 -8.70 6.04 13.40
C SER A 221 -8.11 5.85 11.99
N LEU A 222 -7.36 6.84 11.52
CA LEU A 222 -6.59 6.80 10.27
C LEU A 222 -5.09 6.66 10.57
N SER A 223 -4.45 5.58 10.14
CA SER A 223 -2.98 5.48 10.12
C SER A 223 -2.43 5.77 8.73
N VAL A 224 -1.45 6.67 8.64
CA VAL A 224 -0.82 7.11 7.38
C VAL A 224 0.67 7.36 7.59
N THR A 225 1.50 6.89 6.66
CA THR A 225 2.95 7.07 6.68
C THR A 225 3.34 8.19 5.73
N THR A 226 4.15 9.16 6.20
CA THR A 226 4.75 10.17 5.32
C THR A 226 5.67 9.53 4.29
N THR A 227 5.83 10.16 3.13
CA THR A 227 6.78 9.70 2.10
C THR A 227 8.22 10.03 2.54
N GLY A 228 9.22 9.79 1.66
CA GLY A 228 10.63 9.84 2.06
C GLY A 228 11.04 8.80 3.12
N GLY A 229 10.16 7.81 3.38
CA GLY A 229 10.28 6.81 4.43
C GLY A 229 10.91 5.48 4.05
N GLY A 230 11.34 5.32 2.81
CA GLY A 230 12.32 4.30 2.51
C GLY A 230 13.56 4.53 3.36
N THR A 231 14.22 3.44 3.77
CA THR A 231 15.68 3.46 3.95
C THR A 231 16.31 4.24 2.80
N THR A 232 17.32 5.06 3.11
CA THR A 232 18.07 5.97 2.21
C THR A 232 17.82 5.72 0.72
N PRO A 233 17.39 6.73 -0.06
CA PRO A 233 17.20 6.59 -1.50
C PRO A 233 18.36 5.80 -2.12
N PRO A 234 18.11 4.91 -3.09
CA PRO A 234 19.20 4.41 -3.90
C PRO A 234 19.81 5.61 -4.63
N ASP A 235 20.89 6.12 -4.04
CA ASP A 235 21.73 7.17 -4.56
C ASP A 235 22.00 6.91 -6.04
N PRO A 236 21.89 7.91 -6.94
CA PRO A 236 22.36 7.78 -8.32
C PRO A 236 23.80 7.21 -8.43
N GLY A 237 24.66 7.48 -7.44
CA GLY A 237 25.98 6.87 -7.26
C GLY A 237 26.00 5.45 -6.66
N GLY A 238 24.92 5.01 -6.01
CA GLY A 238 24.77 3.75 -5.30
C GLY A 238 24.72 2.50 -6.20
N LYS A 239 24.69 1.31 -5.58
CA LYS A 239 24.66 0.03 -6.31
C LYS A 239 23.32 -0.19 -7.03
N VAL A 240 23.40 -0.60 -8.29
CA VAL A 240 22.22 -1.03 -9.06
C VAL A 240 21.65 -2.32 -8.47
N LYS A 241 20.31 -2.38 -8.36
CA LYS A 241 19.54 -3.55 -7.95
C LYS A 241 18.35 -3.64 -8.91
N LEU A 242 18.57 -4.32 -10.05
CA LEU A 242 17.65 -4.32 -11.19
C LEU A 242 16.87 -5.64 -11.25
N GLY A 243 15.55 -5.59 -11.42
CA GLY A 243 14.74 -6.79 -11.61
C GLY A 243 14.02 -6.80 -12.96
N TYR A 244 13.90 -7.98 -13.57
CA TYR A 244 13.12 -8.16 -14.78
C TYR A 244 11.65 -8.45 -14.46
N PHE A 245 10.73 -7.64 -15.00
CA PHE A 245 9.28 -7.83 -14.94
C PHE A 245 8.78 -8.27 -16.32
N THR A 246 8.20 -9.47 -16.40
CA THR A 246 7.71 -10.08 -17.65
C THR A 246 6.28 -9.63 -17.98
N ASP A 247 6.02 -9.23 -19.22
CA ASP A 247 4.70 -8.78 -19.70
C ASP A 247 3.64 -9.89 -19.48
N TRP A 248 3.95 -11.09 -19.95
CA TRP A 248 3.17 -12.32 -19.81
C TRP A 248 3.07 -12.83 -18.37
N GLY A 249 3.80 -12.24 -17.43
CA GLY A 249 3.70 -12.51 -16.00
C GLY A 249 2.27 -12.35 -15.45
N VAL A 250 1.47 -11.49 -16.10
CA VAL A 250 0.07 -11.22 -15.73
C VAL A 250 -0.91 -12.36 -16.03
N TYR A 251 -0.49 -13.37 -16.82
CA TYR A 251 -1.33 -14.50 -17.23
C TYR A 251 -1.18 -15.71 -16.28
N GLN A 252 -0.60 -16.82 -16.74
CA GLN A 252 -0.49 -18.07 -15.98
C GLN A 252 0.32 -17.92 -14.68
N ARG A 253 1.33 -17.03 -14.67
CA ARG A 253 2.12 -16.67 -13.47
C ARG A 253 1.32 -15.84 -12.45
N ASN A 254 0.21 -15.21 -12.87
CA ASN A 254 -0.66 -14.32 -12.09
C ASN A 254 0.12 -13.30 -11.23
N TYR A 255 1.16 -12.72 -11.82
CA TYR A 255 2.10 -11.80 -11.18
C TYR A 255 1.98 -10.42 -11.80
N HIS A 256 1.58 -9.44 -11.00
CA HIS A 256 1.31 -8.07 -11.42
C HIS A 256 2.33 -7.10 -10.82
N VAL A 257 2.41 -5.88 -11.36
CA VAL A 257 3.27 -4.81 -10.82
C VAL A 257 2.95 -4.53 -9.34
N LYS A 258 1.71 -4.75 -8.89
CA LYS A 258 1.30 -4.66 -7.47
C LYS A 258 2.04 -5.65 -6.57
N ASN A 259 2.43 -6.83 -7.06
CA ASN A 259 3.16 -7.82 -6.28
C ASN A 259 4.56 -7.31 -5.86
N LEU A 260 5.14 -6.36 -6.60
CA LEU A 260 6.36 -5.65 -6.18
C LEU A 260 6.14 -4.83 -4.90
N VAL A 261 4.94 -4.27 -4.72
CA VAL A 261 4.56 -3.48 -3.54
C VAL A 261 4.21 -4.39 -2.37
N THR A 262 3.40 -5.44 -2.59
CA THR A 262 2.96 -6.33 -1.50
C THR A 262 4.07 -7.23 -0.97
N SER A 263 5.06 -7.59 -1.79
CA SER A 263 6.29 -8.28 -1.36
C SER A 263 7.34 -7.34 -0.76
N GLY A 264 7.08 -6.02 -0.75
CA GLY A 264 8.05 -4.98 -0.38
C GLY A 264 9.24 -4.84 -1.33
N SER A 265 9.32 -5.63 -2.42
CA SER A 265 10.43 -5.61 -3.37
C SER A 265 10.65 -4.26 -4.05
N ALA A 266 9.59 -3.46 -4.24
CA ALA A 266 9.66 -2.09 -4.74
C ALA A 266 10.54 -1.17 -3.86
N ALA A 267 10.57 -1.37 -2.53
CA ALA A 267 11.45 -0.63 -1.63
C ALA A 267 12.91 -1.16 -1.64
N LYS A 268 13.14 -2.33 -2.24
CA LYS A 268 14.42 -3.05 -2.21
C LYS A 268 15.27 -2.79 -3.47
N ILE A 269 14.63 -2.64 -4.62
CA ILE A 269 15.25 -2.44 -5.94
C ILE A 269 15.66 -0.98 -6.21
N THR A 270 16.33 -0.76 -7.34
CA THR A 270 16.63 0.58 -7.89
C THR A 270 16.18 0.73 -9.35
N HIS A 271 16.14 -0.37 -10.11
CA HIS A 271 15.70 -0.38 -11.51
C HIS A 271 14.73 -1.53 -11.78
N ILE A 272 13.91 -1.39 -12.81
CA ILE A 272 13.09 -2.44 -13.43
C ILE A 272 13.43 -2.46 -14.92
N ASN A 273 13.74 -3.63 -15.47
CA ASN A 273 13.61 -3.87 -16.90
C ASN A 273 12.22 -4.48 -17.15
N TYR A 274 11.40 -3.81 -17.94
CA TYR A 274 10.16 -4.36 -18.44
C TYR A 274 10.45 -5.20 -19.69
N ALA A 275 10.12 -6.49 -19.63
CA ALA A 275 10.48 -7.50 -20.61
C ALA A 275 9.20 -8.08 -21.24
N PHE A 276 9.00 -8.04 -22.55
CA PHE A 276 9.88 -7.50 -23.59
C PHE A 276 9.13 -6.66 -24.63
N GLY A 277 9.83 -5.69 -25.19
CA GLY A 277 9.52 -5.20 -26.53
C GLY A 277 10.12 -6.14 -27.59
N ASN A 278 9.43 -6.30 -28.71
CA ASN A 278 9.86 -7.18 -29.78
C ASN A 278 10.73 -6.42 -30.80
N VAL A 279 11.70 -7.07 -31.43
CA VAL A 279 12.49 -6.48 -32.53
C VAL A 279 12.08 -7.14 -33.84
N GLN A 280 11.35 -6.41 -34.68
CA GLN A 280 10.81 -6.91 -35.95
C GLN A 280 11.22 -6.00 -37.11
N GLY A 281 11.73 -6.59 -38.20
CA GLY A 281 12.11 -5.85 -39.40
C GLY A 281 13.17 -4.75 -39.18
N GLY A 282 14.02 -4.91 -38.16
CA GLY A 282 15.02 -3.90 -37.76
C GLY A 282 14.43 -2.72 -36.99
N LYS A 283 13.29 -2.89 -36.33
CA LYS A 283 12.61 -1.87 -35.51
C LYS A 283 12.19 -2.41 -34.16
N CYS A 284 12.17 -1.55 -33.15
CA CYS A 284 11.46 -1.83 -31.90
C CYS A 284 9.94 -1.84 -32.15
N THR A 285 9.23 -2.78 -31.52
CA THR A 285 7.79 -3.03 -31.66
C THR A 285 7.18 -3.50 -30.34
N ILE A 286 5.85 -3.34 -30.20
CA ILE A 286 5.08 -3.89 -29.07
C ILE A 286 5.25 -5.42 -28.99
N GLY A 287 5.41 -5.94 -27.78
CA GLY A 287 5.42 -7.39 -27.52
C GLY A 287 4.00 -7.95 -27.45
N ASP A 288 3.24 -7.51 -26.44
CA ASP A 288 1.84 -7.86 -26.22
C ASP A 288 1.05 -6.62 -25.79
N SER A 289 0.25 -6.03 -26.69
CA SER A 289 -0.53 -4.82 -26.40
C SER A 289 -1.53 -5.00 -25.26
N TYR A 290 -2.02 -6.23 -25.05
CA TYR A 290 -2.97 -6.52 -23.99
C TYR A 290 -2.30 -6.46 -22.63
N ALA A 291 -1.17 -7.16 -22.45
CA ALA A 291 -0.37 -7.06 -21.24
C ALA A 291 0.18 -5.65 -21.03
N ASP A 292 0.72 -5.02 -22.08
CA ASP A 292 1.39 -3.72 -22.05
C ASP A 292 0.45 -2.58 -21.64
N TYR A 293 -0.65 -2.37 -22.37
CA TYR A 293 -1.48 -1.16 -22.20
C TYR A 293 -3.01 -1.32 -22.28
N ASP A 294 -3.57 -2.43 -22.78
CA ASP A 294 -5.04 -2.57 -22.87
C ASP A 294 -5.69 -3.23 -21.64
N LYS A 295 -5.05 -4.21 -20.99
CA LYS A 295 -5.63 -5.00 -19.87
C LYS A 295 -6.07 -4.10 -18.72
N ALA A 296 -7.36 -4.13 -18.40
CA ALA A 296 -7.88 -3.49 -17.21
C ALA A 296 -7.44 -4.18 -15.90
N TYR A 297 -7.17 -3.38 -14.89
CA TYR A 297 -6.89 -3.81 -13.52
C TYR A 297 -8.05 -3.40 -12.58
N THR A 298 -8.48 -4.33 -11.74
CA THR A 298 -9.40 -4.05 -10.64
C THR A 298 -8.67 -3.37 -9.48
N ALA A 299 -9.41 -2.83 -8.50
CA ALA A 299 -8.85 -2.18 -7.31
C ALA A 299 -7.92 -3.10 -6.50
N ASP A 300 -8.28 -4.38 -6.36
CA ASP A 300 -7.48 -5.40 -5.71
C ASP A 300 -6.21 -5.76 -6.52
N GLN A 301 -6.24 -5.69 -7.86
CA GLN A 301 -5.05 -5.90 -8.71
C GLN A 301 -4.17 -4.66 -8.89
N SER A 302 -4.70 -3.44 -8.74
CA SER A 302 -3.97 -2.19 -9.07
C SER A 302 -3.06 -1.67 -7.95
N VAL A 303 -1.90 -1.12 -8.32
CA VAL A 303 -0.79 -0.70 -7.45
C VAL A 303 -1.18 0.35 -6.38
N ASP A 304 -2.08 1.26 -6.73
CA ASP A 304 -2.60 2.34 -5.88
C ASP A 304 -3.91 1.97 -5.14
N GLY A 305 -4.54 0.86 -5.51
CA GLY A 305 -5.86 0.45 -5.00
C GLY A 305 -7.04 1.00 -5.81
N VAL A 306 -6.82 1.68 -6.94
CA VAL A 306 -7.86 2.27 -7.78
C VAL A 306 -8.03 1.43 -9.05
N ALA A 307 -9.25 0.96 -9.32
CA ALA A 307 -9.57 0.22 -10.54
C ALA A 307 -9.41 1.11 -11.78
N ASP A 308 -8.99 0.51 -12.90
CA ASP A 308 -8.98 1.19 -14.19
C ASP A 308 -10.41 1.37 -14.74
N THR A 309 -10.69 2.51 -15.37
CA THR A 309 -11.95 2.76 -16.08
C THR A 309 -11.91 2.28 -17.54
N TRP A 310 -13.08 2.24 -18.20
CA TRP A 310 -13.19 1.82 -19.59
C TRP A 310 -12.67 2.87 -20.59
N ASP A 311 -12.67 4.14 -20.18
CA ASP A 311 -12.38 5.35 -20.97
C ASP A 311 -11.00 5.98 -20.72
N GLN A 312 -10.26 5.56 -19.68
CA GLN A 312 -8.93 6.13 -19.41
C GLN A 312 -7.90 5.80 -20.53
N PRO A 313 -6.97 6.72 -20.82
CA PRO A 313 -6.09 6.63 -22.01
C PRO A 313 -4.96 5.59 -21.92
N LEU A 314 -4.74 4.96 -20.76
CA LEU A 314 -3.76 3.89 -20.58
C LEU A 314 -4.21 2.91 -19.49
N ARG A 315 -4.08 1.61 -19.74
CA ARG A 315 -4.23 0.53 -18.76
C ARG A 315 -2.99 -0.36 -18.79
N GLY A 316 -3.14 -1.68 -18.64
CA GLY A 316 -2.05 -2.64 -18.74
C GLY A 316 -0.93 -2.42 -17.72
N ASN A 317 0.19 -3.09 -17.95
CA ASN A 317 1.37 -2.98 -17.11
C ASN A 317 1.95 -1.57 -17.11
N PHE A 318 1.86 -0.82 -18.21
CA PHE A 318 2.40 0.55 -18.28
C PHE A 318 1.69 1.49 -17.30
N ASN A 319 0.35 1.43 -17.19
CA ASN A 319 -0.36 2.23 -16.20
C ASN A 319 -0.06 1.79 -14.76
N GLN A 320 0.17 0.49 -14.53
CA GLN A 320 0.58 0.02 -13.21
C GLN A 320 2.03 0.40 -12.87
N LEU A 321 2.93 0.50 -13.86
CA LEU A 321 4.30 1.02 -13.71
C LEU A 321 4.31 2.54 -13.44
N ARG A 322 3.43 3.32 -14.10
CA ARG A 322 3.17 4.73 -13.75
C ARG A 322 2.75 4.86 -12.27
N LYS A 323 1.75 4.09 -11.85
CA LYS A 323 1.28 4.05 -10.45
C LYS A 323 2.40 3.61 -9.48
N LEU A 324 3.32 2.73 -9.92
CA LEU A 324 4.48 2.32 -9.14
C LEU A 324 5.50 3.47 -9.00
N LYS A 325 5.86 4.17 -10.08
CA LYS A 325 6.77 5.33 -10.04
C LYS A 325 6.20 6.46 -9.17
N ALA A 326 4.89 6.72 -9.23
CA ALA A 326 4.24 7.69 -8.34
C ALA A 326 4.39 7.34 -6.84
N LYS A 327 4.44 6.04 -6.50
CA LYS A 327 4.62 5.55 -5.12
C LYS A 327 6.08 5.35 -4.72
N TYR A 328 6.97 5.14 -5.70
CA TYR A 328 8.41 4.88 -5.53
C TYR A 328 9.23 5.67 -6.58
N PRO A 329 9.31 7.01 -6.48
CA PRO A 329 9.86 7.87 -7.54
C PRO A 329 11.37 7.71 -7.79
N ASN A 330 12.06 6.92 -6.96
CA ASN A 330 13.47 6.58 -7.14
C ASN A 330 13.68 5.32 -8.01
N ILE A 331 12.63 4.57 -8.37
CA ILE A 331 12.74 3.42 -9.27
C ILE A 331 12.84 3.93 -10.70
N LYS A 332 13.86 3.47 -11.43
CA LYS A 332 14.01 3.69 -12.87
C LYS A 332 13.46 2.51 -13.66
N VAL A 333 12.62 2.77 -14.66
CA VAL A 333 11.99 1.71 -15.48
C VAL A 333 12.53 1.82 -16.90
N LEU A 334 13.19 0.77 -17.38
CA LEU A 334 13.63 0.68 -18.77
C LEU A 334 12.75 -0.33 -19.50
N TRP A 335 12.50 -0.10 -20.78
CA TRP A 335 11.92 -1.12 -21.65
C TRP A 335 13.06 -1.95 -22.24
N SER A 336 13.09 -3.25 -21.96
CA SER A 336 14.04 -4.18 -22.56
C SER A 336 13.48 -4.72 -23.86
N PHE A 337 14.27 -4.69 -24.93
CA PHE A 337 13.90 -5.22 -26.24
C PHE A 337 14.72 -6.44 -26.60
N GLY A 338 14.06 -7.50 -27.08
CA GLY A 338 14.69 -8.75 -27.51
C GLY A 338 14.45 -9.91 -26.56
N GLY A 339 15.50 -10.38 -25.90
CA GLY A 339 15.56 -11.67 -25.21
C GLY A 339 15.52 -12.85 -26.18
N TRP A 340 15.57 -14.06 -25.63
CA TRP A 340 15.78 -15.32 -26.34
C TRP A 340 14.94 -15.50 -27.61
N THR A 341 13.65 -15.20 -27.54
CA THR A 341 12.68 -15.49 -28.63
C THR A 341 12.57 -14.36 -29.64
N TRP A 342 12.85 -13.10 -29.27
CA TRP A 342 12.66 -11.92 -30.14
C TRP A 342 13.96 -11.24 -30.58
N SER A 343 15.12 -11.83 -30.28
CA SER A 343 16.41 -11.37 -30.78
C SER A 343 16.62 -11.51 -32.30
N GLY A 344 15.75 -12.27 -33.00
CA GLY A 344 15.90 -12.56 -34.43
C GLY A 344 15.83 -11.34 -35.37
N GLY A 345 15.34 -10.19 -34.91
CA GLY A 345 15.29 -8.95 -35.70
C GLY A 345 16.52 -8.04 -35.57
N PHE A 346 17.49 -8.37 -34.71
CA PHE A 346 18.64 -7.49 -34.47
C PHE A 346 19.63 -7.43 -35.64
N GLY A 347 19.70 -8.45 -36.51
CA GLY A 347 20.56 -8.38 -37.70
C GLY A 347 20.11 -7.28 -38.67
N GLN A 348 18.79 -7.11 -38.83
CA GLN A 348 18.21 -6.01 -39.61
C GLN A 348 18.37 -4.67 -38.89
N ALA A 349 18.34 -4.64 -37.55
CA ALA A 349 18.61 -3.44 -36.77
C ALA A 349 20.08 -2.98 -36.92
N ALA A 350 21.03 -3.91 -36.91
CA ALA A 350 22.44 -3.67 -37.15
C ALA A 350 22.74 -3.17 -38.57
N ALA A 351 21.93 -3.56 -39.56
CA ALA A 351 22.02 -3.05 -40.93
C ALA A 351 21.58 -1.59 -41.08
N ASN A 352 20.75 -1.05 -40.17
CA ASN A 352 20.46 0.39 -40.09
C ASN A 352 20.25 0.85 -38.63
N PRO A 353 21.34 1.05 -37.86
CA PRO A 353 21.28 1.38 -36.43
C PRO A 353 20.54 2.68 -36.11
N ALA A 354 20.59 3.66 -37.02
CA ALA A 354 19.90 4.94 -36.85
C ALA A 354 18.38 4.78 -36.95
N ALA A 355 17.88 4.10 -37.99
CA ALA A 355 16.46 3.84 -38.15
C ALA A 355 15.89 2.91 -37.05
N PHE A 356 16.70 1.96 -36.56
CA PHE A 356 16.37 1.19 -35.37
C PHE A 356 16.20 2.10 -34.15
N ALA A 357 17.22 2.91 -33.83
CA ALA A 357 17.19 3.81 -32.68
C ALA A 357 16.03 4.83 -32.75
N ASP A 358 15.73 5.38 -33.94
CA ASP A 358 14.56 6.24 -34.18
C ASP A 358 13.24 5.51 -33.84
N SER A 359 13.08 4.26 -34.27
CA SER A 359 11.88 3.46 -33.97
C SER A 359 11.73 3.14 -32.49
N CYS A 360 12.83 2.84 -31.80
CA CYS A 360 12.86 2.54 -30.38
C CYS A 360 12.53 3.76 -29.53
N TYR A 361 13.12 4.91 -29.86
CA TYR A 361 12.80 6.17 -29.18
C TYR A 361 11.33 6.56 -29.39
N SER A 362 10.83 6.47 -30.62
CA SER A 362 9.42 6.81 -30.93
C SER A 362 8.40 5.88 -30.27
N LEU A 363 8.81 4.68 -29.83
CA LEU A 363 7.96 3.73 -29.13
C LEU A 363 8.06 3.87 -27.60
N VAL A 364 9.26 4.08 -27.06
CA VAL A 364 9.48 4.29 -25.61
C VAL A 364 8.89 5.64 -25.15
N GLU A 365 9.00 6.67 -26.00
CA GLU A 365 8.56 8.04 -25.74
C GLU A 365 7.18 8.35 -26.38
N ASP A 366 6.34 7.33 -26.60
CA ASP A 366 4.96 7.54 -27.08
C ASP A 366 4.19 8.41 -26.07
N PRO A 367 3.48 9.47 -26.49
CA PRO A 367 2.79 10.39 -25.59
C PRO A 367 1.78 9.76 -24.63
N ARG A 368 1.33 8.51 -24.86
CA ARG A 368 0.47 7.75 -23.94
C ARG A 368 1.21 7.27 -22.68
N TRP A 369 2.53 7.10 -22.74
CA TRP A 369 3.35 6.49 -21.67
C TRP A 369 4.79 7.03 -21.53
N ALA A 370 5.14 8.16 -22.15
CA ALA A 370 6.47 8.78 -22.04
C ALA A 370 6.93 9.11 -20.60
N ASP A 371 6.01 9.15 -19.62
CA ASP A 371 6.33 9.29 -18.20
C ASP A 371 6.70 7.96 -17.51
N VAL A 372 6.37 6.82 -18.14
CA VAL A 372 6.58 5.46 -17.59
C VAL A 372 8.04 5.07 -17.65
N PHE A 373 8.72 5.30 -18.77
CA PHE A 373 10.09 4.85 -18.98
C PHE A 373 11.13 5.93 -18.64
N ASP A 374 12.35 5.49 -18.30
CA ASP A 374 13.52 6.31 -18.01
C ASP A 374 14.70 5.95 -18.95
N GLY A 375 14.43 5.13 -19.98
CA GLY A 375 15.44 4.61 -20.90
C GLY A 375 15.10 3.26 -21.53
N ILE A 376 16.10 2.67 -22.16
CA ILE A 376 16.02 1.43 -22.93
C ILE A 376 17.10 0.42 -22.53
N ASP A 377 16.74 -0.85 -22.52
CA ASP A 377 17.67 -1.98 -22.42
C ASP A 377 17.62 -2.81 -23.72
N ILE A 378 18.77 -3.31 -24.16
CA ILE A 378 18.90 -4.15 -25.35
C ILE A 378 19.36 -5.54 -24.93
N ASP A 379 18.48 -6.52 -25.01
CA ASP A 379 18.77 -7.92 -24.74
C ASP A 379 18.91 -8.67 -26.05
N TRP A 380 20.10 -8.54 -26.68
CA TRP A 380 20.41 -9.24 -27.92
C TRP A 380 21.09 -10.57 -27.60
N GLU A 381 20.39 -11.66 -27.90
CA GLU A 381 20.82 -13.05 -27.72
C GLU A 381 21.10 -13.76 -29.06
N TYR A 382 22.29 -13.65 -29.66
CA TYR A 382 23.47 -12.89 -29.24
C TYR A 382 24.16 -12.21 -30.43
N PRO A 383 24.80 -11.04 -30.25
CA PRO A 383 25.50 -10.34 -31.32
C PRO A 383 26.69 -11.16 -31.85
N ASN A 384 26.71 -11.34 -33.17
CA ASN A 384 27.72 -12.10 -33.93
C ASN A 384 27.94 -13.54 -33.43
N ALA A 385 26.90 -14.17 -32.88
CA ALA A 385 26.92 -15.51 -32.30
C ALA A 385 25.54 -16.19 -32.35
N CYS A 386 25.45 -17.45 -31.91
CA CYS A 386 24.19 -18.20 -31.87
C CYS A 386 23.49 -18.15 -30.51
N GLY A 387 22.25 -17.65 -30.52
CA GLY A 387 21.21 -17.90 -29.51
C GLY A 387 20.19 -18.89 -30.08
N LEU A 388 18.89 -18.56 -30.00
CA LEU A 388 17.84 -19.29 -30.73
C LEU A 388 18.04 -19.25 -32.26
N SER A 389 18.64 -18.17 -32.76
CA SER A 389 19.14 -18.01 -34.13
C SER A 389 20.60 -17.55 -34.10
N CYS A 390 21.35 -17.82 -35.17
CA CYS A 390 22.71 -17.30 -35.33
C CYS A 390 22.71 -15.93 -35.99
N ASP A 391 23.29 -14.94 -35.32
CA ASP A 391 23.66 -13.67 -35.95
C ASP A 391 25.05 -13.74 -36.59
N THR A 392 25.20 -13.05 -37.73
CA THR A 392 26.47 -12.89 -38.44
C THR A 392 26.72 -11.41 -38.80
N SER A 393 26.19 -10.47 -38.02
CA SER A 393 26.28 -9.02 -38.30
C SER A 393 27.68 -8.44 -38.04
N GLY A 394 28.64 -9.25 -37.60
CA GLY A 394 30.02 -8.83 -37.36
C GLY A 394 30.23 -8.14 -36.01
N ALA A 395 31.44 -8.26 -35.47
CA ALA A 395 31.75 -7.89 -34.09
C ALA A 395 31.43 -6.42 -33.71
N ALA A 396 31.48 -5.49 -34.67
CA ALA A 396 31.19 -4.07 -34.44
C ALA A 396 29.68 -3.74 -34.32
N SER A 397 28.78 -4.66 -34.68
CA SER A 397 27.36 -4.31 -34.83
C SER A 397 26.64 -3.99 -33.51
N LEU A 398 26.99 -4.66 -32.41
CA LEU A 398 26.49 -4.30 -31.07
C LEU A 398 26.84 -2.84 -30.71
N LYS A 399 28.08 -2.43 -30.98
CA LYS A 399 28.58 -1.07 -30.77
C LYS A 399 27.86 -0.04 -31.63
N ASN A 400 27.63 -0.37 -32.89
CA ASN A 400 26.92 0.52 -33.82
C ASN A 400 25.46 0.75 -33.38
N VAL A 401 24.77 -0.32 -32.95
CA VAL A 401 23.42 -0.26 -32.38
C VAL A 401 23.38 0.57 -31.10
N LEU A 402 24.23 0.27 -30.11
CA LEU A 402 24.25 0.99 -28.83
C LEU A 402 24.72 2.44 -28.96
N SER A 403 25.63 2.74 -29.90
CA SER A 403 26.02 4.11 -30.23
C SER A 403 24.87 4.92 -30.82
N ALA A 404 24.14 4.36 -31.80
CA ALA A 404 22.97 5.03 -32.39
C ALA A 404 21.87 5.27 -31.35
N LEU A 405 21.60 4.30 -30.47
CA LEU A 405 20.69 4.45 -29.35
C LEU A 405 21.15 5.56 -28.39
N ARG A 406 22.43 5.60 -27.99
CA ARG A 406 22.95 6.69 -27.15
C ARG A 406 22.86 8.05 -27.82
N THR A 407 23.11 8.15 -29.12
CA THR A 407 22.91 9.40 -29.88
C THR A 407 21.45 9.83 -29.88
N LYS A 408 20.50 8.90 -29.95
CA LYS A 408 19.06 9.21 -30.01
C LYS A 408 18.43 9.52 -28.64
N PHE A 409 18.73 8.70 -27.62
CA PHE A 409 18.21 8.85 -26.25
C PHE A 409 18.99 9.89 -25.42
N GLY A 410 20.18 10.30 -25.88
CA GLY A 410 20.99 11.34 -25.25
C GLY A 410 21.62 10.92 -23.92
N GLY A 411 22.04 11.90 -23.11
CA GLY A 411 22.68 11.68 -21.81
C GLY A 411 21.73 11.68 -20.60
N SER A 412 20.43 11.96 -20.82
CA SER A 412 19.43 12.05 -19.74
C SER A 412 18.69 10.73 -19.50
N ASN A 413 18.43 9.98 -20.57
CA ASN A 413 17.83 8.65 -20.51
C ASN A 413 18.90 7.57 -20.36
N LEU A 414 18.52 6.46 -19.73
CA LEU A 414 19.36 5.29 -19.63
C LEU A 414 19.43 4.53 -20.96
N VAL A 415 20.60 4.02 -21.31
CA VAL A 415 20.78 3.02 -22.37
C VAL A 415 21.61 1.90 -21.77
N THR A 416 21.08 0.69 -21.73
CA THR A 416 21.73 -0.49 -21.13
C THR A 416 21.60 -1.68 -22.06
N ALA A 417 22.28 -2.79 -21.74
CA ALA A 417 22.13 -4.02 -22.50
C ALA A 417 22.37 -5.24 -21.62
N ALA A 418 21.54 -6.26 -21.77
CA ALA A 418 21.84 -7.60 -21.30
C ALA A 418 22.83 -8.29 -22.26
N ILE A 419 23.78 -9.03 -21.69
CA ILE A 419 24.84 -9.70 -22.45
C ILE A 419 25.14 -11.09 -21.88
N SER A 420 25.54 -12.00 -22.77
CA SER A 420 26.02 -13.33 -22.42
C SER A 420 27.12 -13.31 -21.35
N ALA A 421 27.14 -14.31 -20.48
CA ALA A 421 28.24 -14.56 -19.55
C ALA A 421 29.25 -15.62 -20.03
N ASP A 422 29.19 -16.06 -21.29
CA ASP A 422 30.13 -17.06 -21.83
C ASP A 422 31.59 -16.55 -21.81
N GLY A 423 32.30 -16.90 -20.73
CA GLY A 423 33.70 -16.60 -20.50
C GLY A 423 34.69 -17.58 -21.14
N SER A 424 34.21 -18.62 -21.85
CA SER A 424 35.08 -19.64 -22.47
C SER A 424 35.96 -19.03 -23.57
N ASN A 425 37.09 -19.66 -23.89
CA ASN A 425 38.04 -19.13 -24.88
C ASN A 425 37.47 -19.26 -26.31
N GLY A 426 37.20 -18.14 -26.98
CA GLY A 426 36.45 -18.12 -28.25
C GLY A 426 34.93 -18.15 -28.07
N GLY A 427 34.44 -18.10 -26.82
CA GLY A 427 33.01 -18.00 -26.49
C GLY A 427 32.41 -16.64 -26.86
N LYS A 428 31.09 -16.49 -26.65
CA LYS A 428 30.28 -15.32 -27.09
C LYS A 428 30.86 -13.96 -26.69
N LEU A 429 31.53 -13.85 -25.53
CA LEU A 429 32.20 -12.61 -25.08
C LEU A 429 33.45 -12.22 -25.91
N ASP A 430 33.97 -13.10 -26.76
CA ASP A 430 35.04 -12.82 -27.71
C ASP A 430 34.55 -12.45 -29.11
N LEU A 431 33.26 -12.63 -29.40
CA LEU A 431 32.71 -12.49 -30.76
C LEU A 431 32.18 -11.08 -31.10
N ALA A 432 32.02 -10.18 -30.12
CA ALA A 432 31.57 -8.79 -30.33
C ALA A 432 32.42 -7.75 -29.58
N ASP A 433 32.43 -6.50 -30.07
CA ASP A 433 33.17 -5.36 -29.52
C ASP A 433 32.47 -4.76 -28.27
N TYR A 434 32.27 -5.58 -27.24
CA TYR A 434 31.72 -5.15 -25.94
C TYR A 434 32.53 -4.01 -25.31
N ALA A 435 33.84 -3.96 -25.57
CA ALA A 435 34.75 -2.92 -25.08
C ALA A 435 34.46 -1.57 -25.74
N GLY A 436 34.47 -1.50 -27.07
CA GLY A 436 34.15 -0.30 -27.83
C GLY A 436 32.67 0.08 -27.78
N ALA A 437 31.77 -0.83 -27.41
CA ALA A 437 30.37 -0.55 -27.10
C ALA A 437 30.16 0.03 -25.68
N SER A 438 31.05 -0.26 -24.72
CA SER A 438 30.90 0.13 -23.30
C SER A 438 30.79 1.63 -22.99
N PRO A 439 31.30 2.59 -23.81
CA PRO A 439 31.07 4.02 -23.58
C PRO A 439 29.62 4.46 -23.81
N TYR A 440 28.84 3.70 -24.59
CA TYR A 440 27.48 4.08 -25.00
C TYR A 440 26.40 3.58 -24.05
N VAL A 441 26.66 2.53 -23.28
CA VAL A 441 25.76 2.05 -22.22
C VAL A 441 26.08 2.65 -20.87
N ASP A 442 25.07 2.83 -20.01
CA ASP A 442 25.25 3.16 -18.59
C ASP A 442 25.91 2.00 -17.85
N PHE A 443 25.44 0.79 -18.12
CA PHE A 443 25.99 -0.49 -17.65
C PHE A 443 25.49 -1.67 -18.50
N TYR A 444 26.19 -2.79 -18.41
CA TYR A 444 25.78 -4.10 -18.92
C TYR A 444 25.17 -4.97 -17.82
N ASN A 445 24.11 -5.69 -18.16
CA ASN A 445 23.47 -6.72 -17.35
C ASN A 445 24.05 -8.09 -17.76
N VAL A 446 25.14 -8.53 -17.10
CA VAL A 446 25.86 -9.76 -17.50
C VAL A 446 25.14 -11.01 -16.99
N MET A 447 24.50 -11.76 -17.88
CA MET A 447 23.63 -12.92 -17.60
C MET A 447 24.41 -14.11 -17.05
N THR A 448 24.85 -14.00 -15.80
CA THR A 448 25.74 -14.94 -15.08
C THR A 448 24.97 -16.07 -14.40
N TYR A 449 23.98 -16.56 -15.13
CA TYR A 449 23.16 -17.73 -14.90
C TYR A 449 23.10 -18.52 -16.22
N ASP A 450 22.38 -19.65 -16.22
CA ASP A 450 22.15 -20.49 -17.40
C ASP A 450 23.42 -20.97 -18.11
N PHE A 451 24.48 -21.14 -17.33
CA PHE A 451 25.69 -21.84 -17.76
C PHE A 451 25.42 -23.32 -18.06
N PHE A 452 24.52 -23.97 -17.32
CA PHE A 452 24.20 -25.39 -17.46
C PHE A 452 22.70 -25.65 -17.22
N GLY A 453 22.11 -26.56 -17.98
CA GLY A 453 20.68 -26.81 -17.96
C GLY A 453 20.25 -28.02 -18.80
N ALA A 454 18.96 -28.35 -18.74
CA ALA A 454 18.43 -29.60 -19.28
C ALA A 454 18.36 -29.70 -20.82
N TRP A 455 18.83 -28.69 -21.56
CA TRP A 455 19.20 -28.86 -22.97
C TRP A 455 20.26 -29.96 -23.13
N ASP A 456 21.19 -30.05 -22.17
CA ASP A 456 22.08 -31.19 -21.97
C ASP A 456 21.31 -32.30 -21.24
N ALA A 457 20.32 -32.89 -21.92
CA ALA A 457 19.30 -33.76 -21.32
C ALA A 457 19.86 -35.02 -20.60
N LYS A 458 21.10 -35.42 -20.90
CA LYS A 458 21.79 -36.55 -20.24
C LYS A 458 22.69 -36.12 -19.07
N GLY A 459 22.70 -34.84 -18.73
CA GLY A 459 23.71 -34.24 -17.86
C GLY A 459 25.06 -34.10 -18.57
N PRO A 460 26.17 -33.91 -17.83
CA PRO A 460 26.25 -33.96 -16.37
C PRO A 460 25.43 -32.87 -15.67
N THR A 461 24.86 -33.18 -14.50
CA THR A 461 24.23 -32.19 -13.63
C THR A 461 25.26 -31.18 -13.16
N ALA A 462 24.96 -29.89 -13.32
CA ALA A 462 25.88 -28.81 -12.96
C ALA A 462 25.10 -27.59 -12.45
N PRO A 463 25.69 -26.76 -11.57
CA PRO A 463 25.01 -25.57 -11.10
C PRO A 463 24.80 -24.59 -12.24
N HIS A 464 23.62 -24.00 -12.40
CA HIS A 464 23.36 -23.12 -13.54
C HIS A 464 23.95 -21.70 -13.40
N SER A 465 24.24 -21.25 -12.17
CA SER A 465 24.73 -19.88 -11.89
C SER A 465 26.06 -19.78 -11.10
N PRO A 466 27.06 -20.69 -11.22
CA PRO A 466 28.25 -20.72 -10.37
C PRO A 466 29.02 -19.40 -10.40
N LEU A 467 29.38 -18.91 -9.22
CA LEU A 467 30.19 -17.71 -9.03
C LEU A 467 31.63 -17.93 -9.53
N THR A 468 32.21 -19.08 -9.22
CA THR A 468 33.62 -19.43 -9.52
C THR A 468 33.73 -20.72 -10.33
N SER A 469 34.94 -21.07 -10.75
CA SER A 469 35.22 -22.44 -11.21
C SER A 469 35.13 -23.47 -10.06
N TYR A 470 35.01 -24.76 -10.39
CA TYR A 470 35.09 -25.89 -9.45
C TYR A 470 35.65 -27.14 -10.15
N ALA A 471 36.17 -28.09 -9.35
CA ALA A 471 36.67 -29.36 -9.87
C ALA A 471 35.52 -30.19 -10.47
N GLY A 472 35.64 -30.57 -11.76
CA GLY A 472 34.58 -31.27 -12.49
C GLY A 472 33.55 -30.35 -13.17
N ILE A 473 33.78 -29.04 -13.24
CA ILE A 473 32.94 -28.14 -14.06
C ILE A 473 32.93 -28.60 -15.53
N PRO A 474 31.77 -28.81 -16.19
CA PRO A 474 31.75 -29.44 -17.52
C PRO A 474 32.35 -28.58 -18.63
N ILE A 475 32.24 -27.25 -18.52
CA ILE A 475 32.78 -26.29 -19.51
C ILE A 475 33.64 -25.26 -18.79
N ALA A 476 34.88 -25.09 -19.24
CA ALA A 476 35.81 -24.12 -18.68
C ALA A 476 35.42 -22.68 -19.07
N GLY A 477 35.34 -21.79 -18.07
CA GLY A 477 34.93 -20.39 -18.27
C GLY A 477 33.42 -20.15 -18.13
N PHE A 478 32.61 -21.19 -17.90
CA PHE A 478 31.17 -21.08 -17.63
C PHE A 478 30.91 -20.83 -16.14
N ASN A 479 31.30 -19.65 -15.66
CA ASN A 479 31.02 -19.13 -14.32
C ASN A 479 31.13 -17.60 -14.27
N SER A 480 30.52 -16.98 -13.26
CA SER A 480 30.43 -15.53 -13.14
C SER A 480 31.78 -14.82 -13.11
N GLU A 481 32.75 -15.40 -12.39
CA GLU A 481 34.10 -14.85 -12.23
C GLU A 481 34.87 -14.83 -13.55
N ALA A 482 34.79 -15.90 -14.35
CA ALA A 482 35.40 -15.94 -15.68
C ALA A 482 34.79 -14.89 -16.62
N ALA A 483 33.45 -14.74 -16.63
CA ALA A 483 32.74 -13.75 -17.43
C ALA A 483 33.17 -12.31 -17.11
N ILE A 484 33.10 -11.94 -15.83
CA ILE A 484 33.46 -10.61 -15.33
C ILE A 484 34.96 -10.33 -15.49
N THR A 485 35.82 -11.32 -15.26
CA THR A 485 37.27 -11.18 -15.46
C THR A 485 37.60 -10.98 -16.94
N LYS A 486 36.93 -11.69 -17.86
CA LYS A 486 37.08 -11.48 -19.31
C LYS A 486 36.64 -10.08 -19.74
N LEU A 487 35.50 -9.59 -19.26
CA LEU A 487 35.01 -8.23 -19.55
C LEU A 487 35.97 -7.15 -19.01
N LYS A 488 36.44 -7.30 -17.76
CA LYS A 488 37.45 -6.40 -17.17
C LYS A 488 38.79 -6.46 -17.90
N GLY A 489 39.22 -7.65 -18.35
CA GLY A 489 40.42 -7.84 -19.17
C GLY A 489 40.35 -7.20 -20.56
N LYS A 490 39.14 -7.02 -21.11
CA LYS A 490 38.89 -6.23 -22.34
C LYS A 490 38.83 -4.71 -22.09
N GLY A 491 39.14 -4.26 -20.87
CA GLY A 491 39.17 -2.84 -20.48
C GLY A 491 37.83 -2.27 -19.97
N ILE A 492 36.78 -3.08 -19.84
CA ILE A 492 35.48 -2.61 -19.35
C ILE A 492 35.54 -2.44 -17.83
N ALA A 493 35.32 -1.21 -17.34
CA ALA A 493 35.35 -0.91 -15.91
C ALA A 493 34.30 -1.73 -15.13
N GLY A 494 34.63 -2.18 -13.91
CA GLY A 494 33.66 -2.87 -13.04
C GLY A 494 32.39 -2.05 -12.80
N SER A 495 32.52 -0.73 -12.70
CA SER A 495 31.41 0.23 -12.60
C SER A 495 30.50 0.30 -13.84
N LYS A 496 30.77 -0.47 -14.90
CA LYS A 496 29.90 -0.70 -16.05
C LYS A 496 29.24 -2.09 -16.07
N LEU A 497 29.43 -2.95 -15.05
CA LEU A 497 28.96 -4.33 -15.05
C LEU A 497 28.04 -4.62 -13.85
N ASN A 498 26.88 -5.23 -14.09
CA ASN A 498 26.03 -5.84 -13.08
C ASN A 498 26.18 -7.37 -13.10
N LEU A 499 26.22 -7.99 -11.92
CA LEU A 499 26.14 -9.46 -11.76
C LEU A 499 24.68 -9.93 -11.89
N GLY A 500 24.43 -10.97 -12.67
CA GLY A 500 23.11 -11.59 -12.86
C GLY A 500 22.83 -12.72 -11.86
N ILE A 501 21.59 -12.79 -11.38
CA ILE A 501 21.09 -13.81 -10.44
C ILE A 501 19.81 -14.45 -11.02
N GLY A 502 19.70 -15.77 -10.93
CA GLY A 502 18.46 -16.49 -11.26
C GLY A 502 17.54 -16.58 -10.03
N PHE A 503 16.29 -16.14 -10.16
CA PHE A 503 15.22 -16.33 -9.17
C PHE A 503 14.42 -17.63 -9.41
N TYR A 504 15.07 -18.56 -10.10
CA TYR A 504 14.62 -19.87 -10.53
C TYR A 504 15.82 -20.82 -10.42
N GLY A 505 15.58 -22.13 -10.58
CA GLY A 505 16.61 -23.11 -10.79
C GLY A 505 16.51 -23.79 -12.14
N ARG A 506 17.60 -24.45 -12.55
CA ARG A 506 17.59 -25.45 -13.62
C ARG A 506 17.81 -26.85 -13.07
N GLY A 507 17.18 -27.83 -13.69
CA GLY A 507 17.14 -29.19 -13.14
C GLY A 507 16.89 -30.32 -14.13
N TRP A 508 17.32 -31.50 -13.71
CA TRP A 508 17.30 -32.76 -14.47
C TRP A 508 16.56 -33.84 -13.68
N THR A 509 16.01 -34.85 -14.36
CA THR A 509 15.45 -36.05 -13.73
C THR A 509 16.21 -37.33 -14.12
N GLY A 510 15.88 -38.43 -13.45
CA GLY A 510 16.58 -39.72 -13.56
C GLY A 510 17.98 -39.71 -12.91
N VAL A 511 18.29 -38.69 -12.11
CA VAL A 511 19.61 -38.50 -11.51
C VAL A 511 19.75 -39.37 -10.27
N THR A 512 20.88 -40.07 -10.14
CA THR A 512 21.19 -40.95 -9.00
C THR A 512 22.16 -40.31 -8.00
N GLN A 513 23.12 -39.50 -8.48
CA GLN A 513 24.14 -38.82 -7.68
C GLN A 513 23.63 -37.47 -7.11
N ASP A 514 23.93 -37.20 -5.84
CA ASP A 514 23.53 -35.94 -5.19
C ASP A 514 24.46 -34.76 -5.52
N ALA A 515 25.78 -35.01 -5.59
CA ALA A 515 26.76 -34.01 -6.01
C ALA A 515 26.68 -33.72 -7.53
N PRO A 516 27.09 -32.52 -7.99
CA PRO A 516 27.28 -32.24 -9.42
C PRO A 516 28.16 -33.27 -10.14
N GLY A 517 27.96 -33.43 -11.44
CA GLY A 517 28.61 -34.42 -12.30
C GLY A 517 27.77 -35.68 -12.57
N GLY A 518 26.56 -35.78 -12.02
CA GLY A 518 25.68 -36.94 -12.18
C GLY A 518 25.06 -37.01 -13.58
N THR A 519 24.82 -38.21 -14.09
CA THR A 519 24.04 -38.41 -15.33
C THR A 519 22.54 -38.22 -15.09
N ALA A 520 21.82 -37.92 -16.18
CA ALA A 520 20.38 -37.68 -16.19
C ALA A 520 19.67 -38.45 -17.33
N THR A 521 18.34 -38.49 -17.29
CA THR A 521 17.50 -39.05 -18.36
C THR A 521 16.65 -38.01 -19.08
N GLY A 522 16.61 -36.77 -18.60
CA GLY A 522 15.86 -35.66 -19.19
C GLY A 522 15.74 -34.45 -18.25
N PRO A 523 14.98 -33.41 -18.64
CA PRO A 523 14.63 -32.29 -17.76
C PRO A 523 13.84 -32.73 -16.53
N ALA A 524 13.97 -32.00 -15.42
CA ALA A 524 13.07 -32.14 -14.29
C ALA A 524 11.67 -31.54 -14.60
N PRO A 525 10.58 -32.06 -14.04
CA PRO A 525 9.26 -31.41 -14.15
C PRO A 525 9.26 -30.04 -13.45
N GLY A 526 8.81 -29.01 -14.13
CA GLY A 526 8.65 -27.65 -13.60
C GLY A 526 7.28 -27.05 -13.94
N THR A 527 6.86 -26.04 -13.18
CA THR A 527 5.49 -25.48 -13.19
C THR A 527 5.11 -24.82 -14.52
N TYR A 528 6.06 -24.20 -15.22
CA TYR A 528 5.82 -23.51 -16.51
C TYR A 528 6.62 -24.09 -17.68
N GLU A 529 7.82 -24.62 -17.43
CA GLU A 529 8.73 -25.16 -18.44
C GLU A 529 9.45 -26.39 -17.87
N GLN A 530 9.79 -27.36 -18.72
CA GLN A 530 10.56 -28.53 -18.27
C GLN A 530 12.03 -28.15 -18.05
N GLY A 531 12.56 -28.45 -16.87
CA GLY A 531 13.93 -28.16 -16.48
C GLY A 531 14.15 -26.75 -15.94
N ILE A 532 13.09 -25.97 -15.71
CA ILE A 532 13.09 -24.68 -15.00
C ILE A 532 12.01 -24.71 -13.90
N GLU A 533 12.32 -24.23 -12.70
CA GLU A 533 11.31 -24.04 -11.65
C GLU A 533 11.64 -22.82 -10.77
N ASP A 534 10.62 -22.10 -10.32
CA ASP A 534 10.75 -20.89 -9.52
C ASP A 534 11.40 -21.17 -8.16
N TYR A 535 12.23 -20.24 -7.67
CA TYR A 535 12.81 -20.35 -6.32
C TYR A 535 11.73 -20.52 -5.24
N LYS A 536 10.61 -19.78 -5.37
CA LYS A 536 9.46 -19.86 -4.45
C LYS A 536 8.85 -21.27 -4.33
N VAL A 537 9.02 -22.12 -5.35
CA VAL A 537 8.57 -23.52 -5.39
C VAL A 537 9.71 -24.44 -4.95
N LEU A 538 10.93 -24.26 -5.47
CA LEU A 538 12.10 -25.09 -5.15
C LEU A 538 12.45 -25.06 -3.65
N LYS A 539 12.35 -23.90 -3.00
CA LYS A 539 12.69 -23.76 -1.57
C LYS A 539 11.87 -24.65 -0.62
N GLY A 540 10.72 -25.15 -1.06
CA GLY A 540 9.87 -26.09 -0.32
C GLY A 540 9.84 -27.50 -0.93
N SER A 541 9.79 -27.61 -2.25
CA SER A 541 9.66 -28.89 -2.96
C SER A 541 10.98 -29.67 -3.11
N CYS A 542 12.11 -28.95 -3.19
CA CYS A 542 13.45 -29.54 -3.31
C CYS A 542 14.50 -28.70 -2.56
N PRO A 543 14.44 -28.61 -1.21
CA PRO A 543 15.29 -27.71 -0.45
C PRO A 543 16.79 -28.03 -0.62
N ALA A 544 17.60 -26.98 -0.77
CA ALA A 544 19.04 -27.05 -0.94
C ALA A 544 19.72 -27.91 0.15
N ASN A 545 20.39 -28.98 -0.28
CA ASN A 545 21.14 -29.89 0.59
C ASN A 545 22.66 -29.83 0.37
N GLY A 546 23.12 -29.08 -0.64
CA GLY A 546 24.53 -28.78 -0.86
C GLY A 546 24.77 -27.40 -1.49
N THR A 547 26.01 -26.95 -1.45
CA THR A 547 26.49 -25.78 -2.21
C THR A 547 27.83 -26.08 -2.84
N VAL A 548 28.13 -25.43 -3.97
CA VAL A 548 29.41 -25.50 -4.68
C VAL A 548 29.60 -24.20 -5.46
N ALA A 549 30.84 -23.70 -5.59
CA ALA A 549 31.16 -22.50 -6.37
C ALA A 549 30.24 -21.29 -6.11
N GLY A 550 29.79 -21.09 -4.87
CA GLY A 550 28.88 -20.01 -4.49
C GLY A 550 27.45 -20.13 -5.03
N THR A 551 26.97 -21.32 -5.42
CA THR A 551 25.58 -21.61 -5.83
C THR A 551 25.05 -22.85 -5.10
N ALA A 552 23.74 -22.96 -4.91
CA ALA A 552 23.12 -24.08 -4.19
C ALA A 552 22.68 -25.19 -5.14
N TYR A 553 22.58 -26.41 -4.61
CA TYR A 553 21.96 -27.53 -5.28
C TYR A 553 21.17 -28.41 -4.30
N ALA A 554 20.25 -29.18 -4.87
CA ALA A 554 19.39 -30.13 -4.19
C ALA A 554 19.22 -31.38 -5.04
N LYS A 555 19.09 -32.54 -4.41
CA LYS A 555 18.49 -33.71 -5.03
C LYS A 555 17.35 -34.25 -4.18
N CYS A 556 16.18 -34.36 -4.81
CA CYS A 556 14.92 -34.78 -4.23
C CYS A 556 14.38 -35.96 -5.05
N GLY A 557 14.52 -37.18 -4.51
CA GLY A 557 14.23 -38.41 -5.27
C GLY A 557 15.16 -38.54 -6.49
N SER A 558 14.57 -38.58 -7.69
CA SER A 558 15.28 -38.61 -8.97
C SER A 558 15.56 -37.23 -9.59
N ASN A 559 15.03 -36.15 -9.01
CA ASN A 559 15.18 -34.80 -9.53
C ASN A 559 16.39 -34.12 -8.88
N TRP A 560 17.26 -33.54 -9.70
CA TRP A 560 18.40 -32.72 -9.28
C TRP A 560 18.19 -31.29 -9.76
N TRP A 561 18.37 -30.32 -8.86
CA TRP A 561 18.18 -28.89 -9.14
C TRP A 561 19.37 -28.08 -8.65
N SER A 562 19.67 -26.99 -9.34
CA SER A 562 20.52 -25.93 -8.83
C SER A 562 19.89 -24.57 -9.06
N TYR A 563 20.04 -23.70 -8.05
CA TYR A 563 19.38 -22.41 -7.95
C TYR A 563 20.11 -21.50 -6.95
N ASP A 564 19.74 -20.21 -6.92
CA ASP A 564 20.21 -19.28 -5.90
C ASP A 564 19.30 -19.19 -4.68
N THR A 565 19.91 -18.97 -3.53
CA THR A 565 19.28 -18.86 -2.20
C THR A 565 19.72 -17.54 -1.54
N PRO A 566 19.05 -17.07 -0.48
CA PRO A 566 19.49 -15.88 0.26
C PRO A 566 20.95 -15.95 0.73
N ALA A 567 21.43 -17.15 1.08
CA ALA A 567 22.82 -17.38 1.50
C ALA A 567 23.82 -17.29 0.33
N THR A 568 23.51 -17.88 -0.83
CA THR A 568 24.41 -17.81 -2.00
C THR A 568 24.41 -16.41 -2.61
N ILE A 569 23.24 -15.76 -2.67
CA ILE A 569 23.12 -14.35 -3.04
C ILE A 569 23.97 -13.47 -2.13
N ALA A 570 23.91 -13.63 -0.80
CA ALA A 570 24.74 -12.82 0.11
C ALA A 570 26.25 -12.97 -0.19
N GLY A 571 26.71 -14.19 -0.49
CA GLY A 571 28.09 -14.45 -0.96
C GLY A 571 28.40 -13.77 -2.29
N LYS A 572 27.52 -13.91 -3.28
CA LYS A 572 27.63 -13.26 -4.59
C LYS A 572 27.66 -11.73 -4.48
N MET A 573 26.80 -11.12 -3.67
CA MET A 573 26.77 -9.66 -3.49
C MET A 573 28.01 -9.13 -2.76
N ASN A 574 28.58 -9.89 -1.82
CA ASN A 574 29.87 -9.57 -1.21
C ASN A 574 30.99 -9.53 -2.27
N TRP A 575 31.06 -10.56 -3.12
CA TRP A 575 32.00 -10.61 -4.26
C TRP A 575 31.74 -9.47 -5.27
N THR A 576 30.48 -9.13 -5.58
CA THR A 576 30.09 -7.98 -6.41
C THR A 576 30.65 -6.65 -5.87
N LYS A 577 30.62 -6.45 -4.54
CA LYS A 577 31.24 -5.27 -3.91
C LYS A 577 32.77 -5.31 -4.02
N GLN A 578 33.40 -6.44 -3.71
CA GLN A 578 34.87 -6.62 -3.79
C GLN A 578 35.41 -6.42 -5.21
N GLN A 579 34.70 -6.88 -6.24
CA GLN A 579 35.09 -6.75 -7.65
C GLN A 579 34.86 -5.35 -8.24
N GLY A 580 34.32 -4.41 -7.47
CA GLY A 580 34.07 -3.03 -7.89
C GLY A 580 32.90 -2.90 -8.88
N LEU A 581 31.95 -3.84 -8.87
CA LEU A 581 30.87 -3.89 -9.87
C LEU A 581 29.81 -2.79 -9.66
N ARG A 582 29.06 -2.42 -10.71
CA ARG A 582 27.99 -1.40 -10.64
C ARG A 582 26.84 -1.85 -9.73
N GLY A 583 26.59 -3.15 -9.66
CA GLY A 583 25.53 -3.73 -8.83
C GLY A 583 25.19 -5.16 -9.23
N ALA A 584 23.93 -5.54 -9.04
CA ALA A 584 23.40 -6.80 -9.50
C ALA A 584 22.02 -6.62 -10.14
N PHE A 585 21.63 -7.61 -10.94
CA PHE A 585 20.29 -7.75 -11.48
C PHE A 585 19.79 -9.19 -11.39
N PHE A 586 18.50 -9.40 -11.63
CA PHE A 586 17.92 -10.73 -11.57
C PHE A 586 16.80 -10.97 -12.59
N TRP A 587 16.73 -12.21 -13.06
CA TRP A 587 15.63 -12.77 -13.83
C TRP A 587 14.90 -13.80 -12.97
N GLU A 588 13.61 -13.74 -12.70
CA GLU A 588 12.63 -12.66 -12.94
C GLU A 588 11.84 -12.42 -11.64
N PHE A 589 11.16 -11.29 -11.51
CA PHE A 589 10.41 -10.96 -10.28
C PHE A 589 9.40 -12.02 -9.86
N SER A 590 8.78 -12.72 -10.82
CA SER A 590 7.72 -13.68 -10.49
C SER A 590 8.23 -14.94 -9.78
N GLY A 591 9.53 -15.26 -9.87
CA GLY A 591 10.16 -16.43 -9.24
C GLY A 591 10.48 -16.29 -7.74
N ASP A 592 10.52 -15.05 -7.21
CA ASP A 592 10.73 -14.79 -5.78
C ASP A 592 9.49 -15.14 -4.94
N THR A 593 9.67 -15.23 -3.63
CA THR A 593 8.59 -15.48 -2.68
C THR A 593 7.66 -14.27 -2.55
N ALA A 594 6.44 -14.50 -2.02
CA ALA A 594 5.46 -13.45 -1.76
C ALA A 594 5.93 -12.32 -0.80
N ASN A 595 7.04 -12.52 -0.09
CA ASN A 595 7.70 -11.51 0.78
C ASN A 595 9.04 -10.97 0.22
N GLY A 596 9.40 -11.32 -1.03
CA GLY A 596 10.57 -10.79 -1.75
C GLY A 596 11.88 -11.12 -1.05
N GLU A 597 12.14 -12.40 -0.82
CA GLU A 597 13.24 -12.90 0.00
C GLU A 597 14.59 -12.85 -0.75
N LEU A 598 14.62 -13.20 -2.04
CA LEU A 598 15.82 -13.06 -2.87
C LEU A 598 16.10 -11.57 -3.18
N ALA A 599 15.06 -10.78 -3.43
CA ALA A 599 15.18 -9.32 -3.57
C ALA A 599 15.73 -8.66 -2.28
N GLN A 600 15.38 -9.19 -1.10
CA GLN A 600 15.95 -8.75 0.18
C GLN A 600 17.43 -9.15 0.31
N ALA A 601 17.80 -10.37 -0.09
CA ALA A 601 19.19 -10.82 -0.07
C ALA A 601 20.09 -9.98 -0.99
N ILE A 602 19.62 -9.62 -2.19
CA ILE A 602 20.31 -8.67 -3.08
C ILE A 602 20.42 -7.29 -2.41
N HIS A 603 19.32 -6.78 -1.84
CA HIS A 603 19.30 -5.45 -1.23
C HIS A 603 20.27 -5.32 -0.06
N THR A 604 20.19 -6.21 0.94
CA THR A 604 21.09 -6.20 2.11
C THR A 604 22.52 -6.55 1.71
N GLY A 605 22.71 -7.45 0.74
CA GLY A 605 24.04 -7.79 0.23
C GLY A 605 24.77 -6.62 -0.45
N LEU A 606 24.04 -5.67 -1.04
CA LEU A 606 24.59 -4.50 -1.76
C LEU A 606 24.49 -3.16 -1.01
N GLN A 607 24.15 -3.17 0.28
CA GLN A 607 24.41 -2.06 1.20
C GLN A 607 25.91 -1.95 1.54
#